data_AF-A0A3S4ZZH0-F1
#
_entry.id   AF-A0A3S4ZZH0-F1
#
_cell.length_a   1.000
_cell.length_b   1.000
_cell.length_c   1.000
_cell.angle_alpha   90.00
_cell.angle_beta   90.00
_cell.angle_gamma   90.00
#
_symmetry.space_group_name_H-M   'P 1'
#
loop_
_entity.id
_entity.type
_entity.pdbx_description
1 polymer ?
#
loop_
_entity_poly.entity_id
_entity_poly.type
_entity_poly.pdbx_seq_one_letter_code
_entity_poly.pdbx_strand_id
1 'polypeptide(L)'
;MNYTGSISVMLQELDGAFMHTFKLEEGRTSRDLPCHSKSRKHRKKKIPLANGDEIDMDLSRIDPESPLLWLRLDPDLAVIRNIHTEQTDFMWHLQLSYDRDCLGQLEAVCALADFPSTETRLALSSIIANEKTFYRVRMEACFIICRVVNEMLPMANLGVGCGSGTGIQIGSSELL
;
A
#
# COMPACT_ATOMS: atom_id res chain seq x y z
N MET A 1 -4.41 -28.44 -13.22
CA MET A 1 -5.50 -27.78 -13.96
C MET A 1 -5.14 -26.31 -14.10
N ASN A 2 -5.04 -25.81 -15.33
CA ASN A 2 -4.80 -24.40 -15.59
C ASN A 2 -6.16 -23.74 -15.87
N TYR A 3 -6.44 -22.61 -15.23
CA TYR A 3 -7.66 -21.86 -15.49
C TYR A 3 -7.57 -21.17 -16.85
N THR A 4 -8.56 -21.41 -17.71
CA THR A 4 -8.70 -20.80 -19.04
C THR A 4 -9.98 -19.99 -19.10
N GLY A 5 -9.91 -18.76 -18.62
CA GLY A 5 -11.06 -17.86 -18.58
C GLY A 5 -10.62 -16.40 -18.56
N SER A 6 -11.60 -15.50 -18.46
CA SER A 6 -11.34 -14.07 -18.45
C SER A 6 -10.81 -13.64 -17.08
N ILE A 7 -9.82 -12.76 -17.09
CA ILE A 7 -9.32 -12.06 -15.92
C ILE A 7 -9.28 -10.56 -16.25
N SER A 8 -9.55 -9.74 -15.24
CA SER A 8 -9.53 -8.29 -15.36
C SER A 8 -8.36 -7.68 -14.60
N VAL A 9 -7.83 -6.59 -15.12
CA VAL A 9 -6.77 -5.78 -14.51
C VAL A 9 -7.20 -4.33 -14.59
N MET A 10 -7.19 -3.64 -13.46
CA MET A 10 -7.43 -2.21 -13.37
C MET A 10 -6.09 -1.48 -13.33
N LEU A 11 -5.92 -0.50 -14.21
CA LEU A 11 -4.81 0.44 -14.17
C LEU A 11 -5.35 1.79 -13.72
N GLN A 12 -4.92 2.26 -12.55
CA GLN A 12 -5.14 3.65 -12.19
C GLN A 12 -4.03 4.49 -12.81
N GLU A 13 -4.42 5.37 -13.72
CA GLU A 13 -3.52 6.24 -14.47
C GLU A 13 -3.79 7.72 -14.15
N LEU A 14 -3.00 8.61 -14.75
CA LEU A 14 -3.10 10.07 -14.56
C LEU A 14 -4.41 10.70 -15.06
N ASP A 15 -5.15 10.05 -15.96
CA ASP A 15 -6.43 10.54 -16.50
C ASP A 15 -7.64 9.71 -16.02
N GLY A 16 -7.44 8.71 -15.14
CA GLY A 16 -8.53 7.89 -14.62
C GLY A 16 -8.14 6.43 -14.40
N ALA A 17 -9.13 5.64 -13.99
CA ALA A 17 -9.01 4.19 -13.89
C ALA A 17 -9.50 3.53 -15.19
N PHE A 18 -8.70 2.61 -15.72
CA PHE A 18 -8.98 1.89 -16.95
C PHE A 18 -8.98 0.38 -16.69
N MET A 19 -10.06 -0.29 -17.10
CA MET A 19 -10.25 -1.74 -16.92
C MET A 19 -9.85 -2.48 -18.19
N HIS A 20 -8.87 -3.38 -18.06
CA HIS A 20 -8.43 -4.29 -19.11
C HIS A 20 -8.93 -5.69 -18.79
N THR A 21 -9.68 -6.31 -19.70
CA THR A 21 -10.12 -7.71 -19.55
C THR A 21 -9.54 -8.54 -20.67
N PHE A 22 -8.89 -9.64 -20.33
CA PHE A 22 -8.31 -10.55 -21.29
C PHE A 22 -8.50 -12.00 -20.86
N LYS A 23 -8.45 -12.91 -21.83
CA LYS A 23 -8.54 -14.35 -21.57
C LYS A 23 -7.15 -14.91 -21.27
N LEU A 24 -7.08 -15.72 -20.22
CA LEU A 24 -5.93 -16.55 -19.90
C LEU A 24 -5.93 -17.78 -20.82
N GLU A 25 -4.77 -18.01 -21.43
CA GLU A 25 -4.51 -19.18 -22.26
C GLU A 25 -3.86 -20.28 -21.40
N GLU A 26 -3.76 -21.49 -21.94
CA GLU A 26 -3.09 -22.57 -21.20
C GLU A 26 -1.60 -22.26 -21.00
N GLY A 27 -1.15 -22.35 -19.75
CA GLY A 27 0.27 -22.16 -19.40
C GLY A 27 0.60 -20.73 -18.98
N ARG A 28 1.83 -20.29 -19.29
CA ARG A 28 2.33 -18.96 -18.91
C ARG A 28 2.05 -17.96 -20.03
N THR A 29 1.22 -16.96 -19.74
CA THR A 29 0.94 -15.85 -20.66
C THR A 29 1.72 -14.60 -20.24
N SER A 30 2.24 -13.85 -21.22
CA SER A 30 2.77 -12.50 -21.05
C SER A 30 1.99 -11.56 -21.95
N ARG A 31 1.54 -10.42 -21.43
CA ARG A 31 0.76 -9.44 -22.19
C ARG A 31 1.20 -8.02 -21.86
N ASP A 32 1.22 -7.18 -22.89
CA ASP A 32 1.37 -5.75 -22.74
C ASP A 32 0.00 -5.11 -22.52
N LEU A 33 -0.10 -4.23 -21.52
CA LEU A 33 -1.30 -3.47 -21.22
C LEU A 33 -1.10 -2.02 -21.70
N PRO A 34 -1.87 -1.55 -22.70
CA PRO A 34 -1.73 -0.18 -23.18
C PRO A 34 -2.26 0.79 -22.14
N CYS A 35 -1.46 1.79 -21.76
CA CYS A 35 -1.95 2.92 -20.98
C CYS A 35 -2.75 3.89 -21.88
N HIS A 36 -3.83 4.45 -21.35
CA HIS A 36 -4.71 5.37 -22.09
C HIS A 36 -4.31 6.83 -21.93
N SER A 37 -3.76 7.16 -20.77
CA SER A 37 -3.33 8.49 -20.37
C SER A 37 -2.01 8.83 -21.03
N LYS A 38 -1.78 10.12 -21.26
CA LYS A 38 -0.48 10.61 -21.72
C LYS A 38 0.48 10.76 -20.55
N SER A 39 1.77 10.53 -20.82
CA SER A 39 2.86 10.84 -19.90
C SER A 39 2.78 12.30 -19.43
N ARG A 40 3.22 12.55 -18.19
CA ARG A 40 2.99 13.85 -17.56
C ARG A 40 3.85 14.94 -18.22
N LYS A 41 3.27 16.15 -18.36
CA LYS A 41 4.02 17.36 -18.72
C LYS A 41 4.37 18.25 -17.52
N HIS A 42 3.64 18.08 -16.42
CA HIS A 42 3.73 18.94 -15.24
C HIS A 42 3.95 18.12 -13.97
N ARG A 43 4.65 18.69 -12.99
CA ARG A 43 4.94 18.05 -11.69
C ARG A 43 3.71 17.89 -10.81
N LYS A 44 2.66 18.68 -11.05
CA LYS A 44 1.38 18.57 -10.33
C LYS A 44 0.26 18.40 -11.34
N LYS A 45 -0.71 17.57 -10.99
CA LYS A 45 -1.91 17.35 -11.82
C LYS A 45 -3.09 17.00 -10.93
N LYS A 46 -4.27 17.47 -11.32
CA LYS A 46 -5.54 17.03 -10.76
C LYS A 46 -5.95 15.73 -11.44
N ILE A 47 -6.07 14.66 -10.68
CA ILE A 47 -6.28 13.30 -11.20
C ILE A 47 -7.65 12.80 -10.78
N PRO A 48 -8.50 12.38 -11.73
CA PRO A 48 -9.76 11.72 -11.42
C PRO A 48 -9.49 10.27 -10.97
N LEU A 49 -10.15 9.86 -9.89
CA LEU A 49 -10.08 8.51 -9.34
C LEU A 49 -11.31 7.69 -9.78
N ALA A 50 -11.20 6.36 -9.68
CA ALA A 50 -12.29 5.43 -10.02
C ALA A 50 -13.61 5.71 -9.28
N ASN A 51 -13.53 6.30 -8.09
CA ASN A 51 -14.68 6.63 -7.24
C ASN A 51 -15.30 8.00 -7.55
N GLY A 52 -14.79 8.73 -8.54
CA GLY A 52 -15.25 10.08 -8.91
C GLY A 52 -14.63 11.23 -8.10
N ASP A 53 -13.75 10.94 -7.14
CA ASP A 53 -12.96 11.98 -6.47
C ASP A 53 -11.92 12.55 -7.44
N GLU A 54 -11.57 13.83 -7.27
CA GLU A 54 -10.44 14.46 -7.96
C GLU A 54 -9.38 14.90 -6.95
N ILE A 55 -8.15 14.44 -7.13
CA ILE A 55 -7.04 14.69 -6.20
C ILE A 55 -5.93 15.51 -6.87
N ASP A 56 -5.41 16.51 -6.16
CA ASP A 56 -4.21 17.23 -6.59
C ASP A 56 -2.97 16.43 -6.14
N MET A 57 -2.28 15.80 -7.09
CA MET A 57 -1.13 14.94 -6.82
C MET A 57 0.20 15.60 -7.21
N ASP A 58 1.21 15.46 -6.36
CA ASP A 58 2.60 15.71 -6.71
C ASP A 58 3.20 14.46 -7.38
N LEU A 59 3.62 14.62 -8.63
CA LEU A 59 4.11 13.53 -9.48
C LEU A 59 5.63 13.41 -9.46
N SER A 60 6.33 14.11 -8.57
CA SER A 60 7.81 14.08 -8.50
C SER A 60 8.40 12.68 -8.35
N ARG A 61 7.71 11.76 -7.68
CA ARG A 61 8.14 10.36 -7.45
C ARG A 61 7.76 9.38 -8.56
N ILE A 62 6.88 9.78 -9.49
CA ILE A 62 6.43 8.92 -10.58
C ILE A 62 7.44 9.04 -11.73
N ASP A 63 7.58 8.04 -12.59
CA ASP A 63 8.35 8.17 -13.83
C ASP A 63 7.69 9.20 -14.77
N PRO A 64 8.40 10.25 -15.25
CA PRO A 64 7.85 11.20 -16.22
C PRO A 64 7.24 10.55 -17.47
N GLU A 65 7.80 9.42 -17.91
CA GLU A 65 7.40 8.74 -19.13
C GLU A 65 6.24 7.76 -18.90
N SER A 66 5.98 7.36 -17.66
CA SER A 66 4.88 6.46 -17.31
C SER A 66 3.68 7.21 -16.73
N PRO A 67 2.47 7.01 -17.27
CA PRO A 67 1.25 7.57 -16.68
C PRO A 67 0.62 6.68 -15.58
N LEU A 68 1.24 5.55 -15.23
CA LEU A 68 0.68 4.58 -14.28
C LEU A 68 0.92 5.01 -12.83
N LEU A 69 -0.13 4.96 -12.00
CA LEU A 69 -0.08 5.23 -10.57
C LEU A 69 -0.06 3.96 -9.73
N TRP A 70 -1.01 3.05 -9.96
CA TRP A 70 -1.04 1.72 -9.37
C TRP A 70 -1.90 0.79 -10.24
N LEU A 71 -1.76 -0.51 -10.03
CA LEU A 71 -2.59 -1.52 -10.68
C LEU A 71 -3.30 -2.40 -9.66
N ARG A 72 -4.42 -2.98 -10.08
CA ARG A 72 -5.11 -4.04 -9.35
C ARG A 72 -5.45 -5.21 -10.25
N LEU A 73 -5.14 -6.42 -9.80
CA LEU A 73 -5.47 -7.63 -10.53
C LEU A 73 -6.77 -8.23 -9.98
N ASP A 74 -7.72 -8.55 -10.86
CA ASP A 74 -9.04 -9.11 -10.56
C ASP A 74 -9.76 -8.39 -9.42
N PRO A 75 -10.01 -7.07 -9.56
CA PRO A 75 -10.68 -6.30 -8.52
C PRO A 75 -12.10 -6.83 -8.22
N ASP A 76 -12.75 -7.46 -9.20
CA ASP A 76 -14.10 -8.02 -9.09
C ASP A 76 -14.14 -9.43 -8.48
N LEU A 77 -12.98 -10.00 -8.13
CA LEU A 77 -12.84 -11.36 -7.58
C LEU A 77 -13.53 -12.44 -8.43
N ALA A 78 -13.40 -12.34 -9.76
CA ALA A 78 -14.04 -13.26 -10.69
C ALA A 78 -13.45 -14.69 -10.62
N VAL A 79 -12.23 -14.83 -10.10
CA VAL A 79 -11.50 -16.11 -10.05
C VAL A 79 -10.99 -16.40 -8.64
N ILE A 80 -11.20 -17.63 -8.15
CA ILE A 80 -10.56 -18.10 -6.92
C ILE A 80 -9.09 -18.37 -7.20
N ARG A 81 -8.19 -17.52 -6.68
CA ARG A 81 -6.76 -17.58 -6.97
C ARG A 81 -5.92 -16.98 -5.85
N ASN A 82 -4.61 -17.21 -5.93
CA ASN A 82 -3.60 -16.46 -5.20
C ASN A 82 -2.90 -15.51 -6.19
N ILE A 83 -2.71 -14.25 -5.78
CA ILE A 83 -2.16 -13.18 -6.60
C ILE A 83 -0.88 -12.70 -5.93
N HIS A 84 0.21 -12.68 -6.69
CA HIS A 84 1.43 -11.99 -6.29
C HIS A 84 1.63 -10.78 -7.20
N THR A 85 1.72 -9.60 -6.61
CA THR A 85 1.87 -8.31 -7.29
C THR A 85 3.12 -7.62 -6.76
N GLU A 86 4.01 -7.23 -7.68
CA GLU A 86 5.19 -6.44 -7.35
C GLU A 86 4.98 -5.03 -7.88
N GLN A 87 4.85 -4.08 -6.96
CA GLN A 87 4.77 -2.65 -7.26
C GLN A 87 5.77 -1.93 -6.37
N THR A 88 6.18 -0.73 -6.78
CA THR A 88 7.05 0.11 -5.94
C THR A 88 6.29 0.60 -4.70
N ASP A 89 7.04 0.96 -3.66
CA ASP A 89 6.50 1.48 -2.41
C ASP A 89 5.51 2.65 -2.65
N PHE A 90 5.85 3.61 -3.51
CA PHE A 90 4.99 4.76 -3.76
C PHE A 90 3.62 4.33 -4.32
N MET A 91 3.57 3.32 -5.18
CA MET A 91 2.33 2.83 -5.79
C MET A 91 1.41 2.24 -4.72
N TRP A 92 1.98 1.48 -3.77
CA TRP A 92 1.23 0.97 -2.63
C TRP A 92 0.72 2.07 -1.69
N HIS A 93 1.53 3.11 -1.44
CA HIS A 93 1.09 4.26 -0.66
C HIS A 93 -0.07 5.01 -1.34
N LEU A 94 0.00 5.18 -2.67
CA LEU A 94 -1.09 5.78 -3.44
C LEU A 94 -2.35 4.92 -3.39
N GLN A 95 -2.23 3.62 -3.63
CA GLN A 95 -3.35 2.68 -3.55
C GLN A 95 -4.00 2.70 -2.15
N LEU A 96 -3.20 2.63 -1.07
CA LEU A 96 -3.74 2.67 0.30
C LEU A 96 -4.48 3.98 0.61
N SER A 97 -3.97 5.11 0.10
CA SER A 97 -4.52 6.44 0.41
C SER A 97 -5.79 6.75 -0.38
N TYR A 98 -5.89 6.27 -1.62
CA TYR A 98 -6.87 6.74 -2.59
C TYR A 98 -7.80 5.66 -3.12
N ASP A 99 -7.45 4.37 -3.01
CA ASP A 99 -8.40 3.30 -3.32
C ASP A 99 -9.52 3.30 -2.26
N ARG A 100 -10.76 3.18 -2.72
CA ARG A 100 -11.95 3.08 -1.85
C ARG A 100 -12.43 1.64 -1.71
N ASP A 101 -11.78 0.71 -2.42
CA ASP A 101 -12.04 -0.70 -2.29
C ASP A 101 -11.28 -1.29 -1.09
N CYS A 102 -12.00 -1.97 -0.20
CA CYS A 102 -11.41 -2.51 1.03
C CYS A 102 -10.40 -3.63 0.76
N LEU A 103 -10.54 -4.38 -0.34
CA LEU A 103 -9.59 -5.43 -0.72
C LEU A 103 -8.30 -4.82 -1.24
N GLY A 104 -8.41 -3.75 -2.03
CA GLY A 104 -7.25 -3.03 -2.54
C GLY A 104 -6.46 -2.33 -1.43
N GLN A 105 -7.17 -1.75 -0.47
CA GLN A 105 -6.54 -1.23 0.74
C GLN A 105 -5.87 -2.33 1.56
N LEU A 106 -6.52 -3.48 1.73
CA LEU A 106 -5.95 -4.61 2.47
C LEU A 106 -4.68 -5.15 1.78
N GLU A 107 -4.70 -5.31 0.46
CA GLU A 107 -3.55 -5.70 -0.35
C GLU A 107 -2.38 -4.72 -0.13
N ALA A 108 -2.65 -3.41 -0.22
CA ALA A 108 -1.65 -2.38 -0.02
C ALA A 108 -1.10 -2.36 1.42
N VAL A 109 -1.94 -2.54 2.44
CA VAL A 109 -1.50 -2.65 3.84
C VAL A 109 -0.52 -3.82 3.99
N CYS A 110 -0.86 -4.99 3.47
CA CYS A 110 -0.02 -6.18 3.56
C CYS A 110 1.31 -5.98 2.80
N ALA A 111 1.27 -5.44 1.58
CA ALA A 111 2.45 -5.21 0.77
C ALA A 111 3.41 -4.18 1.41
N LEU A 112 2.87 -3.15 2.06
CA LEU A 112 3.66 -2.14 2.75
C LEU A 112 4.46 -2.66 3.95
N ALA A 113 4.16 -3.87 4.44
CA ALA A 113 4.94 -4.52 5.48
C ALA A 113 6.40 -4.75 5.07
N ASP A 114 6.67 -4.87 3.77
CA ASP A 114 8.02 -5.09 3.23
C ASP A 114 8.75 -3.77 2.89
N PHE A 115 8.12 -2.61 3.14
CA PHE A 115 8.67 -1.28 2.90
C PHE A 115 8.68 -0.44 4.20
N PRO A 116 9.43 -0.83 5.24
CA PRO A 116 9.45 -0.09 6.50
C PRO A 116 10.04 1.32 6.32
N SER A 117 9.21 2.34 6.53
CA SER A 117 9.63 3.74 6.42
C SER A 117 8.77 4.66 7.28
N THR A 118 9.23 5.89 7.50
CA THR A 118 8.42 6.92 8.19
C THR A 118 7.12 7.20 7.45
N GLU A 119 7.15 7.17 6.12
CA GLU A 119 5.95 7.36 5.28
C GLU A 119 4.96 6.21 5.50
N THR A 120 5.43 4.97 5.45
CA THR A 120 4.63 3.76 5.68
C THR A 120 3.96 3.81 7.05
N ARG A 121 4.72 4.16 8.10
CA ARG A 121 4.18 4.31 9.45
C ARG A 121 3.07 5.36 9.51
N LEU A 122 3.26 6.51 8.87
CA LEU A 122 2.27 7.59 8.86
C LEU A 122 1.01 7.21 8.07
N ALA A 123 1.18 6.54 6.92
CA ALA A 123 0.07 6.05 6.11
C ALA A 123 -0.78 5.03 6.89
N LEU A 124 -0.14 4.04 7.52
CA LEU A 124 -0.84 3.04 8.36
C LEU A 124 -1.54 3.70 9.55
N SER A 125 -0.89 4.65 10.24
CA SER A 125 -1.53 5.41 11.34
C SER A 125 -2.78 6.15 10.88
N SER A 126 -2.73 6.78 9.70
CA SER A 126 -3.89 7.47 9.10
C SER A 126 -5.04 6.50 8.84
N ILE A 127 -4.74 5.31 8.31
CA ILE A 127 -5.72 4.26 8.04
C ILE A 127 -6.37 3.76 9.32
N ILE A 128 -5.59 3.51 10.38
CA ILE A 128 -6.09 3.07 11.69
C ILE A 128 -7.03 4.11 12.29
N ALA A 129 -6.67 5.39 12.22
CA ALA A 129 -7.46 6.50 12.77
C ALA A 129 -8.71 6.85 11.95
N ASN A 130 -8.78 6.44 10.68
CA ASN A 130 -9.89 6.77 9.80
C ASN A 130 -11.12 5.87 10.06
N GLU A 131 -12.13 6.42 10.74
CA GLU A 131 -13.37 5.71 11.08
C GLU A 131 -14.18 5.21 9.87
N LYS A 132 -13.99 5.85 8.70
CA LYS A 132 -14.65 5.43 7.45
C LYS A 132 -14.01 4.19 6.83
N THR A 133 -12.80 3.82 7.27
CA THR A 133 -12.11 2.64 6.79
C THR A 133 -12.73 1.37 7.39
N PHE A 134 -12.90 0.35 6.54
CA PHE A 134 -13.41 -0.96 6.94
C PHE A 134 -12.61 -1.56 8.11
N TYR A 135 -13.31 -2.12 9.10
CA TYR A 135 -12.70 -2.53 10.37
C TYR A 135 -11.55 -3.55 10.21
N ARG A 136 -11.64 -4.48 9.23
CA ARG A 136 -10.56 -5.45 8.99
C ARG A 136 -9.30 -4.81 8.40
N VAL A 137 -9.45 -3.81 7.53
CA VAL A 137 -8.31 -3.05 7.01
C VAL A 137 -7.60 -2.32 8.14
N ARG A 138 -8.37 -1.71 9.06
CA ARG A 138 -7.81 -1.05 10.26
C ARG A 138 -7.10 -2.04 11.19
N MET A 139 -7.71 -3.20 11.43
CA MET A 139 -7.13 -4.25 12.24
C MET A 139 -5.81 -4.75 11.65
N GLU A 140 -5.78 -5.01 10.33
CA GLU A 140 -4.55 -5.43 9.65
C GLU A 140 -3.48 -4.33 9.71
N ALA A 141 -3.86 -3.08 9.49
CA ALA A 141 -2.96 -1.95 9.60
C ALA A 141 -2.33 -1.84 10.99
N CYS A 142 -3.08 -2.15 12.07
CA CYS A 142 -2.51 -2.24 13.42
C CYS A 142 -1.44 -3.33 13.56
N PHE A 143 -1.63 -4.50 12.94
CA PHE A 143 -0.60 -5.55 12.98
C PHE A 143 0.63 -5.15 12.17
N ILE A 144 0.43 -4.62 10.96
CA ILE A 144 1.53 -4.24 10.08
C ILE A 144 2.31 -3.05 10.65
N ILE A 145 1.65 -2.04 11.24
CA ILE A 145 2.38 -0.89 11.81
C ILE A 145 3.30 -1.32 12.96
N CYS A 146 2.90 -2.30 13.78
CA CYS A 146 3.77 -2.85 14.82
C CYS A 146 5.03 -3.49 14.20
N ARG A 147 4.86 -4.28 13.13
CA ARG A 147 5.99 -4.88 12.40
C ARG A 147 6.91 -3.79 11.83
N VAL A 148 6.34 -2.82 11.12
CA VAL A 148 7.09 -1.70 10.51
C VAL A 148 7.86 -0.92 11.57
N VAL A 149 7.22 -0.56 12.68
CA VAL A 149 7.88 0.19 13.78
C VAL A 149 9.03 -0.63 14.36
N ASN A 150 8.84 -1.94 14.59
CA ASN A 150 9.90 -2.80 15.11
C ASN A 150 11.10 -2.90 14.17
N GLU A 151 10.88 -2.97 12.86
CA GLU A 151 11.95 -2.98 11.85
C GLU A 151 12.65 -1.62 11.73
N MET A 152 11.94 -0.51 11.98
CA MET A 152 12.51 0.84 11.99
C MET A 152 13.33 1.15 13.25
N LEU A 153 13.12 0.42 14.35
CA LEU A 153 13.89 0.63 15.57
C LEU A 153 15.33 0.11 15.35
N PRO A 154 16.37 0.90 15.67
CA PRO A 154 17.71 0.38 15.64
C PRO A 154 17.84 -0.78 16.65
N MET A 155 18.43 -1.90 16.20
CA MET A 155 18.74 -3.11 16.98
C MET A 155 19.60 -2.86 18.24
N ALA A 156 19.96 -1.61 18.55
CA ALA A 156 20.83 -1.20 19.65
C ALA A 156 20.15 -1.18 21.04
N ASN A 157 18.83 -1.38 21.13
CA ASN A 157 18.11 -1.37 22.42
C ASN A 157 17.64 -2.75 22.91
N LEU A 158 18.00 -3.84 22.24
CA LEU A 158 18.00 -5.17 22.86
C LEU A 158 19.28 -5.34 23.68
N GLY A 159 19.46 -4.43 24.65
CA GLY A 159 20.37 -4.62 25.74
C GLY A 159 19.90 -5.85 26.51
N VAL A 160 20.52 -6.99 26.23
CA VAL A 160 20.63 -8.07 27.20
C VAL A 160 21.41 -7.48 28.38
N GLY A 161 20.68 -6.82 29.27
CA GLY A 161 21.14 -6.43 30.59
C GLY A 161 21.34 -7.71 31.39
N CYS A 162 22.45 -8.39 31.13
CA CYS A 162 23.08 -9.24 32.12
C CYS A 162 23.21 -8.41 33.39
N GLY A 163 22.46 -8.79 34.42
CA GLY A 163 22.51 -8.14 35.72
C GLY A 163 23.89 -8.28 36.31
N SER A 164 24.63 -7.18 36.34
CA SER A 164 25.69 -6.95 37.31
C SER A 164 25.42 -5.60 37.96
N GLY A 165 24.99 -5.69 39.20
CA GLY A 165 24.44 -4.57 39.95
C GLY A 165 25.44 -3.44 40.18
N THR A 166 24.89 -2.24 40.29
CA THR A 166 25.31 -1.23 41.26
C THR A 166 24.07 -0.36 41.53
N GLY A 167 23.63 -0.33 42.78
CA GLY A 167 22.41 0.37 43.17
C GLY A 167 22.62 1.88 43.24
N ILE A 168 21.54 2.63 42.97
CA ILE A 168 21.38 4.01 43.41
C ILE A 168 19.93 4.19 43.91
N GLN A 169 19.83 4.93 45.02
CA GLN A 169 18.77 4.99 46.02
C GLN A 169 17.41 5.49 45.52
N ILE A 170 16.37 4.92 46.12
CA ILE A 170 14.98 5.39 46.12
C ILE A 170 14.92 6.64 47.00
N GLY A 171 14.65 7.80 46.39
CA GLY A 171 14.26 9.02 47.10
C GLY A 171 12.74 9.04 47.28
N SER A 172 12.30 8.89 48.53
CA SER A 172 10.92 8.97 48.98
C SER A 172 10.41 10.41 49.09
N SER A 173 9.11 10.61 48.81
CA SER A 173 8.24 11.75 49.21
C SER A 173 8.56 13.12 48.59
N GLU A 174 7.61 13.97 48.22
CA GLU A 174 6.36 14.32 48.91
C GLU A 174 5.16 14.58 47.97
N LEU A 175 3.99 14.41 48.59
CA LEU A 175 2.67 14.84 48.16
C LEU A 175 2.55 16.36 47.99
N LEU A 176 2.01 16.80 46.86
CA LEU A 176 0.81 17.65 46.72
C LEU A 176 0.46 17.83 45.23
#